data_AF-A0AAW2G3V3-F1
#
_entry.id   AF-A0AAW2G3V3-F1
#
_cell.length_a   1.000
_cell.length_b   1.000
_cell.length_c   1.000
_cell.angle_alpha   90.00
_cell.angle_beta   90.00
_cell.angle_gamma   90.00
#
_symmetry.space_group_name_H-M   'P 1'
#
loop_
_entity.id
_entity.type
_entity.pdbx_description
1 polymer ?
#
loop_
_entity_poly.entity_id
_entity_poly.type
_entity_poly.pdbx_seq_one_letter_code
_entity_poly.pdbx_strand_id
1 'polypeptide(L)'
;MIKRLIDIIQRGKKKEKGGGREGGRFVVFKSRHVTIIHESGFTPEDFKQYRPVVYSNTIQSLVAILRAMPNLGISFSTNERETDAKMVFDVIQRMEDTEPFSEELLAAMKRLWSDNGVQECFGRSNEYQLNDSAKYFLDDLDRLGARDYQPTEQDILRTRVKTTGIVEVHFSFKNLNFKLFDVGGQRSERKKWIHCFEDVTAIIFCVAMSEYDQVLHEDETTNRMQESLKLFDSICNNKWFTDTSIILFLNKKDLFEEKIRKSPLTICFPEYAGAQEYSEAAAYIQAQFEAKNKSTTKEIYCHMTCATDTNNIQFKDDPFRYQRCAAERLVCLVLY
;
A
#
# COMPACT_ATOMS: atom_id res chain seq x y z
N MET A 1 6.11 -24.15 -6.57
CA MET A 1 5.59 -23.14 -7.52
C MET A 1 5.54 -21.72 -6.96
N ILE A 2 5.27 -21.52 -5.67
CA ILE A 2 5.19 -20.19 -5.03
C ILE A 2 6.41 -19.30 -5.31
N LYS A 3 7.65 -19.81 -5.30
CA LYS A 3 8.83 -19.00 -5.68
C LYS A 3 8.71 -18.35 -7.06
N ARG A 4 8.04 -19.00 -8.03
CA ARG A 4 7.71 -18.35 -9.30
C ARG A 4 6.72 -17.21 -9.08
N LEU A 5 5.59 -17.42 -8.39
CA LEU A 5 4.63 -16.35 -8.06
C LEU A 5 5.32 -15.16 -7.37
N ILE A 6 6.30 -15.43 -6.52
CA ILE A 6 7.03 -14.37 -5.82
C ILE A 6 8.09 -13.72 -6.75
N ASP A 7 8.82 -14.48 -7.57
CA ASP A 7 9.66 -13.93 -8.66
C ASP A 7 8.84 -13.07 -9.66
N ILE A 8 7.58 -13.40 -9.92
CA ILE A 8 6.63 -12.67 -10.77
C ILE A 8 6.31 -11.30 -10.19
N ILE A 9 5.99 -11.28 -8.90
CA ILE A 9 5.71 -10.06 -8.13
C ILE A 9 6.93 -9.14 -8.09
N GLN A 10 8.14 -9.72 -8.11
CA GLN A 10 9.35 -9.05 -7.65
C GLN A 10 10.39 -8.73 -8.74
N ARG A 11 10.37 -9.37 -9.92
CA ARG A 11 11.42 -9.22 -10.96
C ARG A 11 11.03 -8.34 -12.17
N GLY A 12 10.07 -7.42 -12.00
CA GLY A 12 9.34 -6.75 -13.09
C GLY A 12 10.10 -6.01 -14.20
N LYS A 13 11.44 -5.84 -14.13
CA LYS A 13 12.22 -5.09 -15.15
C LYS A 13 13.48 -5.79 -15.71
N LYS A 14 13.74 -7.08 -15.44
CA LYS A 14 14.91 -7.79 -16.04
C LYS A 14 14.63 -8.28 -17.48
N LYS A 15 14.98 -7.46 -18.47
CA LYS A 15 15.02 -7.84 -19.90
C LYS A 15 15.97 -9.01 -20.15
N GLU A 16 15.45 -10.15 -20.59
CA GLU A 16 16.28 -11.17 -21.26
C GLU A 16 16.57 -10.70 -22.70
N LYS A 17 17.87 -10.57 -23.05
CA LYS A 17 18.30 -10.35 -24.44
C LYS A 17 18.39 -11.71 -25.15
N GLY A 18 17.28 -12.17 -25.72
CA GLY A 18 17.20 -13.40 -26.52
C GLY A 18 16.05 -13.32 -27.52
N GLY A 19 16.29 -13.77 -28.76
CA GLY A 19 15.29 -13.71 -29.82
C GLY A 19 14.30 -14.86 -29.74
N GLY A 20 13.00 -14.54 -29.68
CA GLY A 20 11.90 -15.49 -29.76
C GLY A 20 10.57 -14.74 -29.76
N ARG A 21 9.62 -15.15 -30.62
CA ARG A 21 8.21 -14.79 -30.47
C ARG A 21 7.52 -15.84 -29.59
N GLU A 22 6.39 -15.45 -29.02
CA GLU A 22 5.55 -16.26 -28.10
C GLU A 22 6.14 -16.42 -26.68
N GLY A 23 5.28 -16.28 -25.65
CA GLY A 23 5.67 -16.32 -24.24
C GLY A 23 5.06 -15.16 -23.43
N GLY A 24 4.00 -15.44 -22.69
CA GLY A 24 3.20 -14.42 -22.00
C GLY A 24 3.87 -13.73 -20.81
N ARG A 25 3.25 -12.61 -20.40
CA ARG A 25 3.72 -11.63 -19.40
C ARG A 25 3.05 -11.87 -18.05
N PHE A 26 3.59 -11.29 -16.98
CA PHE A 26 3.06 -11.46 -15.63
C PHE A 26 3.38 -10.27 -14.73
N VAL A 27 2.48 -9.90 -13.81
CA VAL A 27 2.81 -9.22 -12.53
C VAL A 27 1.63 -9.31 -11.56
N VAL A 28 1.88 -9.12 -10.25
CA VAL A 28 0.84 -8.99 -9.23
C VAL A 28 1.28 -7.99 -8.16
N PHE A 29 0.42 -7.01 -7.81
CA PHE A 29 -0.06 -6.68 -6.44
C PHE A 29 -0.76 -5.32 -6.40
N LYS A 30 -2.04 -5.30 -5.98
CA LYS A 30 -2.91 -4.11 -5.94
C LYS A 30 -3.25 -3.57 -7.33
N SER A 31 -4.52 -3.19 -7.52
CA SER A 31 -5.14 -2.70 -8.77
C SER A 31 -4.54 -1.43 -9.42
N ARG A 32 -3.24 -1.15 -9.28
CA ARG A 32 -2.46 -0.17 -10.05
C ARG A 32 -1.07 -0.64 -10.49
N HIS A 33 -0.43 -1.60 -9.80
CA HIS A 33 0.81 -2.20 -10.32
C HIS A 33 0.51 -3.17 -11.49
N VAL A 34 -0.74 -3.66 -11.59
CA VAL A 34 -1.21 -4.61 -12.61
C VAL A 34 -0.94 -4.11 -14.04
N THR A 35 -1.24 -2.85 -14.35
CA THR A 35 -1.12 -2.28 -15.70
C THR A 35 0.33 -2.30 -16.20
N ILE A 36 1.26 -1.80 -15.37
CA ILE A 36 2.64 -1.43 -15.77
C ILE A 36 3.38 -2.56 -16.49
N ILE A 37 3.25 -3.80 -16.01
CA ILE A 37 4.14 -4.90 -16.41
C ILE A 37 3.40 -5.99 -17.21
N HIS A 38 2.06 -5.95 -17.28
CA HIS A 38 1.29 -6.77 -18.21
C HIS A 38 1.10 -6.09 -19.58
N GLU A 39 0.87 -4.77 -19.64
CA GLU A 39 0.43 -4.07 -20.87
C GLU A 39 1.41 -3.03 -21.41
N SER A 40 2.69 -3.38 -21.48
CA SER A 40 3.77 -2.58 -22.11
C SER A 40 4.22 -1.33 -21.33
N GLY A 41 3.57 -1.04 -20.20
CA GLY A 41 3.77 0.15 -19.37
C GLY A 41 2.42 0.59 -18.80
N PHE A 42 2.35 1.82 -18.31
CA PHE A 42 1.10 2.58 -18.40
C PHE A 42 0.97 3.12 -19.83
N THR A 43 -0.24 3.11 -20.38
CA THR A 43 -0.54 3.78 -21.66
C THR A 43 -0.55 5.31 -21.47
N PRO A 44 -0.36 6.11 -22.55
CA PRO A 44 -0.58 7.56 -22.49
C PRO A 44 -1.97 7.95 -21.97
N GLU A 45 -2.95 7.05 -22.14
CA GLU A 45 -4.33 7.19 -21.70
C GLU A 45 -4.47 6.95 -20.19
N ASP A 46 -3.78 5.95 -19.62
CA ASP A 46 -3.68 5.75 -18.16
C ASP A 46 -3.06 6.98 -17.48
N PHE A 47 -1.96 7.49 -18.04
CA PHE A 47 -1.28 8.69 -17.50
C PHE A 47 -2.21 9.91 -17.48
N LYS A 48 -3.14 10.05 -18.43
CA LYS A 48 -4.19 11.09 -18.43
C LYS A 48 -5.26 10.81 -17.36
N GLN A 49 -5.77 9.58 -17.28
CA GLN A 49 -6.79 9.18 -16.30
C GLN A 49 -6.32 9.34 -14.85
N TYR A 50 -5.04 9.12 -14.56
CA TYR A 50 -4.49 9.29 -13.22
C TYR A 50 -4.08 10.74 -12.87
N ARG A 51 -3.98 11.68 -13.83
CA ARG A 51 -3.62 13.09 -13.53
C ARG A 51 -4.61 13.74 -12.54
N PRO A 52 -5.95 13.67 -12.75
CA PRO A 52 -6.93 14.14 -11.76
C PRO A 52 -6.83 13.45 -10.40
N VAL A 53 -6.47 12.15 -10.39
CA VAL A 53 -6.34 11.35 -9.17
C VAL A 53 -5.13 11.80 -8.34
N VAL A 54 -4.02 12.20 -8.99
CA VAL A 54 -2.86 12.80 -8.29
C VAL A 54 -3.23 14.13 -7.66
N TYR A 55 -3.94 15.00 -8.39
CA TYR A 55 -4.38 16.31 -7.89
C TYR A 55 -5.25 16.16 -6.64
N SER A 56 -6.29 15.32 -6.71
CA SER A 56 -7.16 15.05 -5.56
C SER A 56 -6.38 14.42 -4.41
N ASN A 57 -5.50 13.45 -4.67
CA ASN A 57 -4.65 12.86 -3.62
C ASN A 57 -3.74 13.89 -2.92
N THR A 58 -3.25 14.89 -3.65
CA THR A 58 -2.38 15.95 -3.10
C THR A 58 -3.19 16.92 -2.24
N ILE A 59 -4.28 17.45 -2.77
CA ILE A 59 -5.14 18.42 -2.08
C ILE A 59 -5.80 17.78 -0.85
N GLN A 60 -6.38 16.58 -0.99
CA GLN A 60 -7.00 15.86 0.13
C GLN A 60 -5.99 15.50 1.24
N SER A 61 -4.72 15.28 0.90
CA SER A 61 -3.66 15.05 1.90
C SER A 61 -3.32 16.32 2.67
N LEU A 62 -3.23 17.48 2.01
CA LEU A 62 -3.05 18.76 2.69
C LEU A 62 -4.26 19.09 3.57
N VAL A 63 -5.48 18.90 3.05
CA VAL A 63 -6.76 19.09 3.77
C VAL A 63 -6.85 18.22 5.03
N ALA A 64 -6.34 16.99 5.00
CA ALA A 64 -6.29 16.13 6.19
C ALA A 64 -5.36 16.69 7.28
N ILE A 65 -4.20 17.25 6.92
CA ILE A 65 -3.29 17.91 7.86
C ILE A 65 -3.94 19.17 8.43
N LEU A 66 -4.48 20.05 7.58
CA LEU A 66 -5.13 21.30 8.00
C LEU A 66 -6.35 21.07 8.91
N ARG A 67 -7.07 19.95 8.75
CA ARG A 67 -8.17 19.54 9.65
C ARG A 67 -7.67 18.93 10.96
N ALA A 68 -6.48 18.34 10.99
CA ALA A 68 -5.88 17.80 12.20
C ALA A 68 -5.27 18.88 13.09
N MET A 69 -4.68 19.94 12.52
CA MET A 69 -4.07 21.06 13.26
C MET A 69 -4.88 21.55 14.47
N PRO A 70 -6.15 21.99 14.35
CA PRO A 70 -6.93 22.46 15.50
C PRO A 70 -7.22 21.36 16.53
N ASN A 71 -7.40 20.11 16.09
CA ASN A 71 -7.66 18.97 16.98
C ASN A 71 -6.41 18.60 17.80
N LEU A 72 -5.22 18.84 17.24
CA LEU A 72 -3.92 18.60 17.89
C LEU A 72 -3.40 19.80 18.69
N GLY A 73 -4.13 20.92 18.70
CA GLY A 73 -3.76 22.18 19.36
C GLY A 73 -2.73 23.04 18.61
N ILE A 74 -2.47 22.73 17.33
CA ILE A 74 -1.39 23.34 16.54
C ILE A 74 -1.93 24.53 15.74
N SER A 75 -1.23 25.66 15.81
CA SER A 75 -1.53 26.89 15.06
C SER A 75 -0.54 27.09 13.90
N PHE A 76 -0.91 27.90 12.90
CA PHE A 76 0.03 28.34 11.87
C PHE A 76 1.13 29.25 12.44
N SER A 77 2.30 29.31 11.80
CA SER A 77 3.38 30.24 12.17
C SER A 77 3.01 31.71 11.93
N THR A 78 2.09 31.97 10.99
CA THR A 78 1.60 33.31 10.64
C THR A 78 0.12 33.27 10.25
N ASN A 79 -0.70 34.16 10.81
CA ASN A 79 -2.16 34.18 10.63
C ASN A 79 -2.61 34.31 9.15
N GLU A 80 -1.77 34.87 8.27
CA GLU A 80 -2.04 34.91 6.82
C GLU A 80 -2.36 33.52 6.22
N ARG A 81 -1.77 32.45 6.77
CA ARG A 81 -1.96 31.08 6.30
C ARG A 81 -3.40 30.59 6.49
N GLU A 82 -4.22 31.23 7.33
CA GLU A 82 -5.67 30.95 7.39
C GLU A 82 -6.37 31.22 6.05
N THR A 83 -5.94 32.26 5.32
CA THR A 83 -6.50 32.57 3.99
C THR A 83 -6.08 31.53 2.95
N ASP A 84 -4.83 31.08 3.01
CA ASP A 84 -4.32 30.00 2.18
C ASP A 84 -5.05 28.67 2.47
N ALA A 85 -5.25 28.34 3.75
CA ALA A 85 -5.97 27.14 4.18
C ALA A 85 -7.43 27.18 3.76
N LYS A 86 -8.09 28.34 3.85
CA LYS A 86 -9.45 28.53 3.33
C LYS A 86 -9.53 28.29 1.83
N MET A 87 -8.60 28.84 1.03
CA MET A 87 -8.55 28.60 -0.42
C MET A 87 -8.49 27.09 -0.74
N VAL A 88 -7.67 26.34 -0.02
CA VAL A 88 -7.57 24.88 -0.16
C VAL A 88 -8.86 24.16 0.25
N PHE A 89 -9.58 24.62 1.28
CA PHE A 89 -10.89 24.05 1.65
C PHE A 89 -12.01 24.41 0.67
N ASP A 90 -12.01 25.62 0.11
CA ASP A 90 -13.02 26.07 -0.86
C ASP A 90 -12.97 25.22 -2.15
N VAL A 91 -11.79 24.79 -2.59
CA VAL A 91 -11.60 23.86 -3.72
C VAL A 91 -12.28 22.50 -3.46
N ILE A 92 -12.15 21.94 -2.25
CA ILE A 92 -12.88 20.72 -1.88
C ILE A 92 -14.40 20.93 -1.89
N GLN A 93 -14.87 22.07 -1.37
CA GLN A 93 -16.32 22.38 -1.31
C GLN A 93 -16.95 22.51 -2.69
N ARG A 94 -16.19 22.95 -3.69
CA ARG A 94 -16.62 23.05 -5.09
C ARG A 94 -16.42 21.77 -5.90
N MET A 95 -15.77 20.75 -5.32
CA MET A 95 -15.34 19.51 -6.00
C MET A 95 -14.33 19.76 -7.14
N GLU A 96 -13.59 20.87 -7.05
CA GLU A 96 -12.56 21.29 -8.01
C GLU A 96 -11.20 20.58 -7.76
N ASP A 97 -11.12 19.66 -6.79
CA ASP A 97 -9.88 19.00 -6.37
C ASP A 97 -9.30 17.99 -7.37
N THR A 98 -9.97 17.79 -8.49
CA THR A 98 -9.54 16.94 -9.61
C THR A 98 -8.95 17.73 -10.78
N GLU A 99 -9.02 19.06 -10.76
CA GLU A 99 -8.53 19.95 -11.82
C GLU A 99 -7.05 20.36 -11.63
N PRO A 100 -6.36 20.85 -12.68
CA PRO A 100 -5.02 21.43 -12.57
C PRO A 100 -4.98 22.59 -11.58
N PHE A 101 -3.92 22.64 -10.75
CA PHE A 101 -3.76 23.71 -9.76
C PHE A 101 -3.67 25.09 -10.44
N SER A 102 -4.46 26.05 -9.97
CA SER A 102 -4.26 27.46 -10.34
C SER A 102 -2.96 27.99 -9.75
N GLU A 103 -2.39 29.05 -10.34
CA GLU A 103 -1.14 29.65 -9.85
C GLU A 103 -1.28 30.20 -8.42
N GLU A 104 -2.47 30.69 -8.06
CA GLU A 104 -2.82 31.09 -6.69
C GLU A 104 -2.89 29.90 -5.73
N LEU A 105 -3.57 28.81 -6.12
CA LEU A 105 -3.71 27.60 -5.31
C LEU A 105 -2.36 26.91 -5.09
N LEU A 106 -1.55 26.78 -6.14
CA LEU A 106 -0.20 26.25 -6.05
C LEU A 106 0.65 27.07 -5.07
N ALA A 107 0.61 28.40 -5.18
CA ALA A 107 1.34 29.28 -4.26
C ALA A 107 0.83 29.17 -2.81
N ALA A 108 -0.48 29.03 -2.59
CA ALA A 108 -1.07 28.79 -1.28
C ALA A 108 -0.64 27.43 -0.69
N MET A 109 -0.74 26.35 -1.47
CA MET A 109 -0.31 25.00 -1.06
C MET A 109 1.18 24.97 -0.69
N LYS A 110 2.05 25.66 -1.45
CA LYS A 110 3.48 25.79 -1.13
C LYS A 110 3.72 26.59 0.16
N ARG A 111 3.02 27.71 0.37
CA ARG A 111 3.11 28.50 1.61
C ARG A 111 2.66 27.69 2.83
N LEU A 112 1.60 26.89 2.69
CA LEU A 112 1.12 25.99 3.73
C LEU A 112 2.10 24.86 4.01
N TRP A 113 2.61 24.17 2.99
CA TRP A 113 3.59 23.08 3.21
C TRP A 113 4.91 23.57 3.81
N SER A 114 5.26 24.85 3.58
CA SER A 114 6.43 25.51 4.19
C SER A 114 6.17 26.06 5.61
N ASP A 115 4.96 25.95 6.16
CA ASP A 115 4.63 26.45 7.49
C ASP A 115 5.06 25.47 8.59
N ASN A 116 5.66 25.97 9.67
CA ASN A 116 6.17 25.12 10.75
C ASN A 116 5.06 24.37 11.49
N GLY A 117 3.86 24.97 11.65
CA GLY A 117 2.71 24.31 12.27
C GLY A 117 2.14 23.20 11.38
N VAL A 118 2.13 23.39 10.06
CA VAL A 118 1.75 22.34 9.11
C VAL A 118 2.79 21.20 9.13
N GLN A 119 4.09 21.51 9.22
CA GLN A 119 5.15 20.50 9.35
C GLN A 119 5.13 19.77 10.70
N GLU A 120 4.84 20.45 11.80
CA GLU A 120 4.65 19.83 13.13
C GLU A 120 3.44 18.88 13.12
N CYS A 121 2.32 19.33 12.55
CA CYS A 121 1.12 18.51 12.40
C CYS A 121 1.37 17.30 11.49
N PHE A 122 2.14 17.45 10.40
CA PHE A 122 2.60 16.33 9.58
C PHE A 122 3.51 15.37 10.37
N GLY A 123 4.39 15.89 11.23
CA GLY A 123 5.22 15.09 12.13
C GLY A 123 4.43 14.17 13.07
N ARG A 124 3.16 14.52 13.35
CA ARG A 124 2.19 13.79 14.19
C ARG A 124 1.16 12.99 13.37
N SER A 125 1.43 12.66 12.11
CA SER A 125 0.47 11.98 11.21
C SER A 125 0.18 10.49 11.51
N ASN A 126 0.57 10.00 12.68
CA ASN A 126 0.06 8.76 13.27
C ASN A 126 -1.24 8.99 14.06
N GLU A 127 -1.46 10.21 14.58
CA GLU A 127 -2.62 10.60 15.40
C GLU A 127 -3.91 10.84 14.57
N TYR A 128 -3.81 10.88 13.24
CA TYR A 128 -4.95 11.10 12.34
C TYR A 128 -4.81 10.38 10.98
N GLN A 129 -5.90 10.40 10.19
CA GLN A 129 -6.06 9.59 8.99
C GLN A 129 -5.39 10.21 7.74
N LEU A 130 -4.05 10.21 7.68
CA LEU A 130 -3.28 10.68 6.51
C LEU A 130 -2.92 9.53 5.52
N ASN A 131 -2.57 9.91 4.28
CA ASN A 131 -1.99 9.01 3.28
C ASN A 131 -0.45 8.96 3.42
N ASP A 132 0.18 7.79 3.37
CA ASP A 132 1.65 7.70 3.45
C ASP A 132 2.36 8.49 2.33
N SER A 133 1.74 8.57 1.15
CA SER A 133 2.23 9.31 -0.02
C SER A 133 2.12 10.83 0.11
N ALA A 134 1.54 11.37 1.19
CA ALA A 134 1.31 12.82 1.35
C ALA A 134 2.61 13.62 1.17
N LYS A 135 3.68 13.22 1.87
CA LYS A 135 4.99 13.90 1.78
C LYS A 135 5.52 13.94 0.35
N TYR A 136 5.45 12.80 -0.36
CA TYR A 136 5.95 12.65 -1.73
C TYR A 136 5.26 13.59 -2.73
N PHE A 137 3.96 13.86 -2.56
CA PHE A 137 3.26 14.82 -3.42
C PHE A 137 3.44 16.28 -2.95
N LEU A 138 3.52 16.53 -1.64
CA LEU A 138 3.60 17.89 -1.09
C LEU A 138 5.02 18.49 -1.16
N ASP A 139 6.08 17.68 -1.07
CA ASP A 139 7.47 18.10 -1.32
C ASP A 139 7.69 18.60 -2.75
N ASP A 140 6.90 18.10 -3.70
CA ASP A 140 7.16 18.14 -5.15
C ASP A 140 6.11 18.97 -5.92
N LEU A 141 5.44 19.88 -5.20
CA LEU A 141 4.31 20.68 -5.71
C LEU A 141 4.61 21.47 -6.99
N ASP A 142 5.83 21.97 -7.16
CA ASP A 142 6.24 22.67 -8.38
C ASP A 142 6.18 21.80 -9.63
N ARG A 143 6.48 20.49 -9.50
CA ARG A 143 6.38 19.53 -10.61
C ARG A 143 4.91 19.19 -10.91
N LEU A 144 4.08 19.05 -9.88
CA LEU A 144 2.65 18.73 -10.03
C LEU A 144 1.85 19.92 -10.61
N GLY A 145 2.20 21.14 -10.20
CA GLY A 145 1.59 22.39 -10.65
C GLY A 145 2.07 22.89 -12.02
N ALA A 146 3.03 22.21 -12.66
CA ALA A 146 3.47 22.56 -14.01
C ALA A 146 2.31 22.44 -15.02
N ARG A 147 2.19 23.40 -15.94
CA ARG A 147 1.07 23.45 -16.92
C ARG A 147 1.02 22.19 -17.79
N ASP A 148 2.18 21.71 -18.20
CA ASP A 148 2.44 20.50 -18.97
C ASP A 148 2.62 19.22 -18.12
N TYR A 149 2.34 19.26 -16.81
CA TYR A 149 2.50 18.11 -15.93
C TYR A 149 1.83 16.82 -16.45
N GLN A 150 2.61 15.75 -16.50
CA GLN A 150 2.11 14.39 -16.69
C GLN A 150 2.59 13.52 -15.52
N PRO A 151 1.72 12.71 -14.89
CA PRO A 151 2.15 11.76 -13.88
C PRO A 151 3.24 10.81 -14.38
N THR A 152 4.20 10.52 -13.51
CA THR A 152 5.21 9.47 -13.71
C THR A 152 4.65 8.10 -13.29
N GLU A 153 5.38 7.01 -13.59
CA GLU A 153 5.07 5.68 -13.03
C GLU A 153 4.93 5.76 -11.49
N GLN A 154 5.84 6.50 -10.84
CA GLN A 154 5.92 6.58 -9.38
C GLN A 154 4.76 7.39 -8.76
N ASP A 155 4.28 8.44 -9.44
CA ASP A 155 3.08 9.17 -9.00
C ASP A 155 1.86 8.25 -8.99
N ILE A 156 1.65 7.49 -10.07
CA ILE A 156 0.49 6.58 -10.17
C ILE A 156 0.58 5.49 -9.11
N LEU A 157 1.75 4.88 -8.90
CA LEU A 157 1.94 3.87 -7.85
C LEU A 157 1.72 4.42 -6.43
N ARG A 158 1.97 5.72 -6.21
CA ARG A 158 1.77 6.39 -4.92
C ARG A 158 0.37 6.97 -4.73
N THR A 159 -0.45 7.13 -5.77
CA THR A 159 -1.86 7.55 -5.59
C THR A 159 -2.69 6.50 -4.83
N ARG A 160 -3.64 6.94 -4.00
CA ARG A 160 -4.63 6.11 -3.30
C ARG A 160 -6.00 6.24 -3.97
N VAL A 161 -6.61 5.10 -4.25
CA VAL A 161 -8.03 4.91 -4.59
C VAL A 161 -8.50 3.72 -3.75
N LYS A 162 -9.73 3.76 -3.25
CA LYS A 162 -10.30 2.67 -2.45
C LYS A 162 -10.77 1.55 -3.39
N THR A 163 -10.12 0.38 -3.36
CA THR A 163 -10.63 -0.81 -4.07
C THR A 163 -12.01 -1.18 -3.51
N THR A 164 -13.00 -1.28 -4.38
CA THR A 164 -14.37 -1.68 -4.06
C THR A 164 -14.79 -2.87 -4.92
N GLY A 165 -15.53 -3.80 -4.32
CA GLY A 165 -15.91 -5.05 -4.95
C GLY A 165 -14.74 -6.05 -5.04
N ILE A 166 -14.72 -6.75 -6.17
CA ILE A 166 -13.81 -7.85 -6.49
C ILE A 166 -13.29 -7.55 -7.91
N VAL A 167 -11.98 -7.49 -8.08
CA VAL A 167 -11.34 -7.36 -9.41
C VAL A 167 -10.67 -8.68 -9.76
N GLU A 168 -11.12 -9.31 -10.84
CA GLU A 168 -10.56 -10.56 -11.35
C GLU A 168 -9.57 -10.25 -12.49
N VAL A 169 -8.32 -10.73 -12.38
CA VAL A 169 -7.25 -10.51 -13.37
C VAL A 169 -6.68 -11.86 -13.82
N HIS A 170 -6.60 -12.09 -15.13
CA HIS A 170 -6.00 -13.31 -15.71
C HIS A 170 -4.68 -12.96 -16.38
N PHE A 171 -3.66 -13.81 -16.22
CA PHE A 171 -2.40 -13.71 -16.97
C PHE A 171 -1.74 -15.08 -17.14
N SER A 172 -0.89 -15.21 -18.17
CA SER A 172 -0.24 -16.48 -18.56
C SER A 172 1.26 -16.25 -18.79
N PHE A 173 2.11 -17.10 -18.21
CA PHE A 173 3.57 -16.88 -18.08
C PHE A 173 4.18 -18.29 -18.01
N LYS A 174 5.22 -18.58 -18.83
CA LYS A 174 5.99 -19.86 -18.87
C LYS A 174 5.08 -21.09 -18.69
N ASN A 175 3.98 -21.08 -19.46
CA ASN A 175 2.98 -22.13 -19.60
C ASN A 175 2.19 -22.46 -18.32
N LEU A 176 2.10 -21.52 -17.37
CA LEU A 176 1.16 -21.55 -16.24
C LEU A 176 0.13 -20.43 -16.38
N ASN A 177 -1.12 -20.72 -16.02
CA ASN A 177 -2.23 -19.78 -16.05
C ASN A 177 -2.60 -19.33 -14.64
N PHE A 178 -2.63 -18.01 -14.44
CA PHE A 178 -2.92 -17.37 -13.16
C PHE A 178 -4.28 -16.67 -13.21
N LYS A 179 -5.09 -16.85 -12.17
CA LYS A 179 -6.32 -16.11 -11.90
C LYS A 179 -6.19 -15.43 -10.55
N LEU A 180 -6.14 -14.11 -10.55
CA LEU A 180 -6.00 -13.28 -9.36
C LEU A 180 -7.35 -12.66 -8.99
N PHE A 181 -7.64 -12.60 -7.69
CA PHE A 181 -8.71 -11.78 -7.12
C PHE A 181 -8.12 -10.68 -6.22
N ASP A 182 -8.22 -9.41 -6.62
CA ASP A 182 -7.93 -8.25 -5.76
C ASP A 182 -9.23 -7.78 -5.11
N VAL A 183 -9.33 -7.86 -3.78
CA VAL A 183 -10.57 -7.56 -3.03
C VAL A 183 -10.37 -6.44 -2.01
N GLY A 184 -11.44 -5.70 -1.71
CA GLY A 184 -11.38 -4.60 -0.74
C GLY A 184 -11.12 -5.08 0.70
N GLY A 185 -10.12 -4.49 1.36
CA GLY A 185 -9.74 -4.79 2.77
C GLY A 185 -10.64 -4.19 3.85
N GLN A 186 -11.40 -3.13 3.51
CA GLN A 186 -12.31 -2.42 4.43
C GLN A 186 -13.40 -3.37 4.97
N ARG A 187 -13.81 -3.20 6.23
CA ARG A 187 -14.76 -4.11 6.91
C ARG A 187 -16.09 -4.31 6.16
N SER A 188 -16.55 -3.31 5.41
CA SER A 188 -17.73 -3.39 4.53
C SER A 188 -17.58 -4.38 3.37
N GLU A 189 -16.38 -4.49 2.82
CA GLU A 189 -16.07 -5.25 1.60
C GLU A 189 -15.82 -6.74 1.90
N ARG A 190 -15.36 -7.06 3.11
CA ARG A 190 -15.02 -8.44 3.54
C ARG A 190 -16.18 -9.44 3.39
N LYS A 191 -17.43 -8.97 3.44
CA LYS A 191 -18.62 -9.81 3.18
C LYS A 191 -18.65 -10.41 1.77
N LYS A 192 -18.01 -9.77 0.80
CA LYS A 192 -17.96 -10.19 -0.61
C LYS A 192 -16.89 -11.26 -0.87
N TRP A 193 -15.92 -11.41 0.04
CA TRP A 193 -14.76 -12.28 -0.17
C TRP A 193 -15.11 -13.76 -0.38
N ILE A 194 -16.21 -14.23 0.22
CA ILE A 194 -16.68 -15.62 0.10
C ILE A 194 -16.93 -16.05 -1.36
N HIS A 195 -17.26 -15.10 -2.25
CA HIS A 195 -17.42 -15.35 -3.69
C HIS A 195 -16.11 -15.66 -4.44
N CYS A 196 -14.97 -15.58 -3.74
CA CYS A 196 -13.63 -15.86 -4.26
C CYS A 196 -12.93 -17.01 -3.51
N PHE A 197 -13.61 -17.77 -2.65
CA PHE A 197 -12.99 -18.80 -1.81
C PHE A 197 -12.85 -20.17 -2.48
N GLU A 198 -13.59 -20.42 -3.57
CA GLU A 198 -13.51 -21.67 -4.33
C GLU A 198 -12.19 -21.77 -5.13
N ASP A 199 -11.62 -22.98 -5.18
CA ASP A 199 -10.36 -23.35 -5.86
C ASP A 199 -9.10 -22.50 -5.51
N VAL A 200 -9.09 -21.75 -4.40
CA VAL A 200 -7.96 -20.88 -4.01
C VAL A 200 -6.72 -21.70 -3.65
N THR A 201 -5.81 -21.81 -4.62
CA THR A 201 -4.52 -22.49 -4.47
C THR A 201 -3.54 -21.77 -3.53
N ALA A 202 -3.59 -20.43 -3.47
CA ALA A 202 -2.77 -19.63 -2.58
C ALA A 202 -3.45 -18.31 -2.17
N ILE A 203 -3.17 -17.86 -0.96
CA ILE A 203 -3.53 -16.51 -0.47
C ILE A 203 -2.26 -15.68 -0.37
N ILE A 204 -2.36 -14.40 -0.73
CA ILE A 204 -1.35 -13.41 -0.39
C ILE A 204 -1.98 -12.38 0.54
N PHE A 205 -1.47 -12.32 1.76
CA PHE A 205 -1.94 -11.44 2.81
C PHE A 205 -0.96 -10.27 2.95
N CYS A 206 -1.41 -9.06 2.65
CA CYS A 206 -0.58 -7.86 2.68
C CYS A 206 -0.79 -7.09 3.99
N VAL A 207 0.23 -7.05 4.84
CA VAL A 207 0.26 -6.24 6.06
C VAL A 207 1.04 -4.95 5.78
N ALA A 208 0.53 -3.81 6.23
CA ALA A 208 1.29 -2.57 6.23
C ALA A 208 2.08 -2.44 7.54
N MET A 209 3.41 -2.62 7.48
CA MET A 209 4.27 -2.55 8.66
C MET A 209 4.20 -1.20 9.36
N SER A 210 4.10 -0.09 8.63
CA SER A 210 4.08 1.28 9.17
C SER A 210 2.77 1.70 9.86
N GLU A 211 1.82 0.78 10.07
CA GLU A 211 0.49 1.04 10.65
C GLU A 211 0.33 0.50 12.09
N TYR A 212 1.44 0.12 12.75
CA TYR A 212 1.47 -0.37 14.14
C TYR A 212 1.06 0.67 15.20
N ASP A 213 1.12 1.96 14.87
CA ASP A 213 0.79 3.09 15.75
C ASP A 213 -0.41 3.90 15.22
N GLN A 214 -1.20 3.31 14.32
CA GLN A 214 -2.40 3.93 13.73
C GLN A 214 -3.68 3.17 14.10
N VAL A 215 -4.80 3.90 14.16
CA VAL A 215 -6.15 3.35 14.33
C VAL A 215 -6.90 3.21 13.00
N LEU A 216 -7.87 2.30 12.93
CA LEU A 216 -8.72 2.11 11.75
C LEU A 216 -9.48 3.39 11.40
N HIS A 217 -9.76 3.56 10.11
CA HIS A 217 -10.60 4.63 9.60
C HIS A 217 -12.10 4.36 9.88
N GLU A 218 -12.48 3.10 10.10
CA GLU A 218 -13.87 2.70 10.37
C GLU A 218 -14.30 2.76 11.85
N ASP A 219 -13.38 2.86 12.82
CA ASP A 219 -13.74 2.92 14.25
C ASP A 219 -12.85 3.78 15.17
N GLU A 220 -11.78 4.39 14.63
CA GLU A 220 -10.85 5.33 15.31
C GLU A 220 -10.27 4.86 16.66
N THR A 221 -10.39 3.57 16.97
CA THR A 221 -10.06 3.00 18.30
C THR A 221 -9.36 1.64 18.20
N THR A 222 -9.67 0.83 17.19
CA THR A 222 -8.93 -0.41 16.93
C THR A 222 -7.62 -0.09 16.22
N ASN A 223 -6.51 -0.47 16.84
CA ASN A 223 -5.18 -0.46 16.21
C ASN A 223 -5.17 -1.29 14.90
N ARG A 224 -4.65 -0.73 13.81
CA ARG A 224 -4.73 -1.36 12.48
C ARG A 224 -3.93 -2.65 12.37
N MET A 225 -2.74 -2.73 12.97
CA MET A 225 -1.94 -3.96 12.96
C MET A 225 -2.59 -5.07 13.81
N GLN A 226 -3.26 -4.71 14.91
CA GLN A 226 -4.06 -5.66 15.70
C GLN A 226 -5.32 -6.14 14.95
N GLU A 227 -5.99 -5.28 14.17
CA GLU A 227 -7.04 -5.72 13.23
C GLU A 227 -6.48 -6.70 12.19
N SER A 228 -5.33 -6.38 11.59
CA SER A 228 -4.67 -7.22 10.59
C SER A 228 -4.27 -8.59 11.15
N LEU A 229 -3.79 -8.66 12.41
CA LEU A 229 -3.51 -9.92 13.11
C LEU A 229 -4.78 -10.76 13.39
N LYS A 230 -5.88 -10.13 13.82
CA LYS A 230 -7.18 -10.83 14.01
C LYS A 230 -7.72 -11.38 12.70
N LEU A 231 -7.61 -10.58 11.63
CA LEU A 231 -8.01 -10.94 10.28
C LEU A 231 -7.15 -12.10 9.76
N PHE A 232 -5.84 -12.04 9.93
CA PHE A 232 -4.92 -13.12 9.58
C PHE A 232 -5.20 -14.41 10.34
N ASP A 233 -5.46 -14.35 11.66
CA ASP A 233 -5.84 -15.53 12.45
C ASP A 233 -7.12 -16.20 11.91
N SER A 234 -8.12 -15.40 11.52
CA SER A 234 -9.39 -15.89 10.96
C SER A 234 -9.25 -16.51 9.55
N ILE A 235 -8.29 -16.05 8.75
CA ILE A 235 -8.00 -16.55 7.40
C ILE A 235 -7.07 -17.77 7.47
N CYS A 236 -5.97 -17.69 8.22
CA CYS A 236 -4.98 -18.76 8.34
C CYS A 236 -5.57 -20.06 8.90
N ASN A 237 -6.55 -19.94 9.81
CA ASN A 237 -7.22 -21.08 10.44
C ASN A 237 -8.61 -21.39 9.84
N ASN A 238 -8.95 -20.83 8.68
CA ASN A 238 -10.23 -21.10 8.02
C ASN A 238 -10.25 -22.50 7.37
N LYS A 239 -11.34 -23.24 7.54
CA LYS A 239 -11.56 -24.56 6.93
C LYS A 239 -11.53 -24.52 5.39
N TRP A 240 -12.03 -23.43 4.79
CA TRP A 240 -11.97 -23.20 3.33
C TRP A 240 -10.53 -23.15 2.79
N PHE A 241 -9.57 -22.86 3.66
CA PHE A 241 -8.17 -22.66 3.30
C PHE A 241 -7.24 -23.69 3.93
N THR A 242 -7.74 -24.87 4.34
CA THR A 242 -6.94 -25.90 5.04
C THR A 242 -5.64 -26.22 4.29
N ASP A 243 -5.75 -26.54 3.00
CA ASP A 243 -4.64 -26.92 2.11
C ASP A 243 -4.10 -25.75 1.27
N THR A 244 -4.73 -24.57 1.37
CA THR A 244 -4.31 -23.33 0.70
C THR A 244 -3.02 -22.81 1.33
N SER A 245 -2.00 -22.59 0.50
CA SER A 245 -0.72 -22.02 0.94
C SER A 245 -0.82 -20.51 1.16
N ILE A 246 -0.11 -19.98 2.16
CA ILE A 246 -0.20 -18.56 2.54
C ILE A 246 1.13 -17.86 2.34
N ILE A 247 1.10 -16.74 1.63
CA ILE A 247 2.23 -15.83 1.43
C ILE A 247 1.92 -14.56 2.23
N LEU A 248 2.79 -14.21 3.17
CA LEU A 248 2.63 -13.05 4.04
C LEU A 248 3.57 -11.94 3.56
N PHE A 249 3.01 -10.81 3.14
CA PHE A 249 3.78 -9.64 2.71
C PHE A 249 3.75 -8.56 3.79
N LEU A 250 4.84 -8.43 4.52
CA LEU A 250 5.09 -7.31 5.44
C LEU A 250 5.60 -6.12 4.61
N ASN A 251 4.66 -5.37 4.06
CA ASN A 251 4.87 -4.27 3.11
C ASN A 251 5.08 -2.94 3.84
N LYS A 252 5.56 -1.91 3.12
CA LYS A 252 5.98 -0.61 3.65
C LYS A 252 7.17 -0.70 4.62
N LYS A 253 8.11 -1.62 4.36
CA LYS A 253 9.32 -1.83 5.19
C LYS A 253 10.13 -0.54 5.38
N ASP A 254 10.15 0.30 4.35
CA ASP A 254 10.78 1.62 4.26
C ASP A 254 10.18 2.60 5.26
N LEU A 255 8.86 2.80 5.20
CA LEU A 255 8.14 3.68 6.11
C LEU A 255 8.18 3.16 7.56
N PHE A 256 8.27 1.84 7.76
CA PHE A 256 8.47 1.26 9.08
C PHE A 256 9.88 1.54 9.64
N GLU A 257 10.93 1.48 8.81
CA GLU A 257 12.31 1.80 9.22
C GLU A 257 12.49 3.27 9.64
N GLU A 258 11.77 4.20 9.00
CA GLU A 258 11.75 5.60 9.42
C GLU A 258 10.94 5.83 10.71
N LYS A 259 9.86 5.06 10.91
CA LYS A 259 8.88 5.28 12.00
C LYS A 259 9.29 4.66 13.32
N ILE A 260 9.90 3.46 13.31
CA ILE A 260 10.32 2.72 14.51
C ILE A 260 11.29 3.53 15.39
N ARG A 261 12.09 4.40 14.77
CA ARG A 261 13.03 5.33 15.41
C ARG A 261 12.37 6.51 16.13
N LYS A 262 11.04 6.69 15.99
CA LYS A 262 10.26 7.83 16.50
C LYS A 262 9.07 7.39 17.37
N SER A 263 8.42 6.30 17.00
CA SER A 263 7.16 5.82 17.58
C SER A 263 7.37 4.36 18.06
N PRO A 264 7.23 4.05 19.35
CA PRO A 264 7.63 2.75 19.88
C PRO A 264 6.65 1.64 19.52
N LEU A 265 7.16 0.45 19.20
CA LEU A 265 6.35 -0.72 18.83
C LEU A 265 5.38 -1.17 19.94
N THR A 266 5.62 -0.77 21.19
CA THR A 266 4.77 -1.05 22.35
C THR A 266 3.37 -0.42 22.28
N ILE A 267 3.14 0.53 21.36
CA ILE A 267 1.79 1.03 21.03
C ILE A 267 0.91 -0.09 20.42
N CYS A 268 1.52 -1.03 19.68
CA CYS A 268 0.82 -2.20 19.14
C CYS A 268 0.93 -3.41 20.08
N PHE A 269 2.10 -3.61 20.67
CA PHE A 269 2.46 -4.80 21.45
C PHE A 269 3.04 -4.40 22.81
N PRO A 270 2.21 -4.14 23.83
CA PRO A 270 2.67 -3.74 25.16
C PRO A 270 3.68 -4.72 25.80
N GLU A 271 3.69 -5.96 25.35
CA GLU A 271 4.61 -7.03 25.75
C GLU A 271 5.97 -7.03 25.01
N TYR A 272 6.20 -6.11 24.06
CA TYR A 272 7.46 -6.01 23.32
C TYR A 272 8.59 -5.41 24.17
N ALA A 273 9.60 -6.24 24.48
CA ALA A 273 10.77 -5.88 25.28
C ALA A 273 12.08 -5.74 24.47
N GLY A 274 12.01 -5.84 23.14
CA GLY A 274 13.18 -5.70 22.26
C GLY A 274 13.58 -4.25 21.97
N ALA A 275 14.67 -4.05 21.24
CA ALA A 275 15.10 -2.71 20.84
C ALA A 275 14.12 -2.07 19.83
N GLN A 276 14.03 -0.73 19.82
CA GLN A 276 13.28 0.01 18.79
C GLN A 276 14.09 0.13 17.47
N GLU A 277 14.68 -0.98 17.05
CA GLU A 277 15.52 -1.09 15.86
C GLU A 277 14.84 -1.98 14.81
N TYR A 278 14.97 -1.59 13.54
CA TYR A 278 14.24 -2.20 12.43
C TYR A 278 14.35 -3.72 12.39
N SER A 279 15.56 -4.27 12.56
CA SER A 279 15.78 -5.71 12.39
C SER A 279 15.13 -6.57 13.48
N GLU A 280 15.02 -6.07 14.71
CA GLU A 280 14.41 -6.82 15.82
C GLU A 280 12.90 -6.64 15.81
N ALA A 281 12.45 -5.39 15.64
CA ALA A 281 11.04 -5.02 15.58
C ALA A 281 10.33 -5.68 14.39
N ALA A 282 10.98 -5.76 13.21
CA ALA A 282 10.44 -6.45 12.04
C ALA A 282 10.37 -7.98 12.22
N ALA A 283 11.39 -8.58 12.84
CA ALA A 283 11.39 -10.02 13.15
C ALA A 283 10.31 -10.38 14.17
N TYR A 284 10.08 -9.51 15.16
CA TYR A 284 9.00 -9.67 16.13
C TYR A 284 7.61 -9.57 15.48
N ILE A 285 7.37 -8.57 14.61
CA ILE A 285 6.12 -8.49 13.84
C ILE A 285 5.90 -9.77 13.01
N GLN A 286 6.93 -10.27 12.33
CA GLN A 286 6.85 -11.55 11.60
C GLN A 286 6.45 -12.71 12.52
N ALA A 287 7.10 -12.87 13.67
CA ALA A 287 6.79 -13.91 14.63
C ALA A 287 5.34 -13.83 15.16
N GLN A 288 4.82 -12.62 15.42
CA GLN A 288 3.46 -12.40 15.89
C GLN A 288 2.38 -12.80 14.86
N PHE A 289 2.68 -12.70 13.56
CA PHE A 289 1.82 -13.24 12.49
C PHE A 289 1.99 -14.75 12.32
N GLU A 290 3.22 -15.27 12.28
CA GLU A 290 3.49 -16.72 12.13
C GLU A 290 2.88 -17.53 13.29
N ALA A 291 2.90 -16.99 14.52
CA ALA A 291 2.27 -17.58 15.71
C ALA A 291 0.73 -17.66 15.67
N LYS A 292 0.06 -17.08 14.65
CA LYS A 292 -1.39 -17.29 14.43
C LYS A 292 -1.70 -18.59 13.68
N ASN A 293 -0.70 -19.26 13.12
CA ASN A 293 -0.89 -20.53 12.44
C ASN A 293 -1.05 -21.68 13.45
N LYS A 294 -2.26 -22.24 13.52
CA LYS A 294 -2.56 -23.38 14.41
C LYS A 294 -2.42 -24.74 13.70
N SER A 295 -2.05 -24.73 12.42
CA SER A 295 -1.77 -25.96 11.65
C SER A 295 -0.29 -26.32 11.73
N THR A 296 -0.01 -27.59 12.00
CA THR A 296 1.34 -28.17 11.99
C THR A 296 1.86 -28.50 10.59
N THR A 297 1.01 -28.42 9.56
CA THR A 297 1.34 -28.80 8.17
C THR A 297 1.34 -27.63 7.19
N LYS A 298 0.65 -26.52 7.52
CA LYS A 298 0.58 -25.33 6.67
C LYS A 298 1.85 -24.49 6.80
N GLU A 299 2.49 -24.20 5.67
CA GLU A 299 3.63 -23.28 5.60
C GLU A 299 3.14 -21.84 5.32
N ILE A 300 3.70 -20.86 6.04
CA ILE A 300 3.58 -19.43 5.73
C ILE A 300 4.90 -18.98 5.11
N TYR A 301 4.84 -18.32 3.95
CA TYR A 301 5.99 -17.73 3.28
C TYR A 301 6.01 -16.22 3.55
N CYS A 302 6.71 -15.79 4.59
CA CYS A 302 6.85 -14.36 4.93
C CYS A 302 7.91 -13.66 4.06
N HIS A 303 7.59 -12.46 3.56
CA HIS A 303 8.50 -11.57 2.84
C HIS A 303 8.29 -10.11 3.27
N MET A 304 9.39 -9.42 3.61
CA MET A 304 9.39 -7.97 3.87
C MET A 304 9.55 -7.20 2.55
N THR A 305 8.64 -6.28 2.23
CA THR A 305 8.55 -5.63 0.91
C THR A 305 8.37 -4.11 1.01
N CYS A 306 8.74 -3.40 -0.07
CA CYS A 306 8.24 -2.06 -0.35
C CYS A 306 7.63 -2.11 -1.76
N ALA A 307 6.32 -1.94 -1.87
CA ALA A 307 5.65 -1.95 -3.17
C ALA A 307 6.05 -0.76 -4.07
N THR A 308 6.49 0.36 -3.50
CA THR A 308 6.86 1.57 -4.27
C THR A 308 8.32 1.61 -4.74
N ASP A 309 9.10 0.57 -4.45
CA ASP A 309 10.49 0.44 -4.90
C ASP A 309 10.63 -0.75 -5.86
N THR A 310 10.66 -0.42 -7.15
CA THR A 310 10.71 -1.42 -8.25
C THR A 310 12.05 -2.17 -8.37
N ASN A 311 13.04 -1.87 -7.51
CA ASN A 311 14.36 -2.52 -7.51
C ASN A 311 14.63 -3.39 -6.26
N ASN A 312 13.92 -3.14 -5.16
CA ASN A 312 14.35 -3.50 -3.79
C ASN A 312 13.55 -4.66 -3.19
N ILE A 313 13.20 -5.62 -4.04
CA ILE A 313 12.60 -6.90 -3.63
C ILE A 313 13.57 -8.03 -4.00
N GLN A 314 14.73 -7.98 -3.35
CA GLN A 314 15.80 -8.97 -3.47
C GLN A 314 15.60 -10.09 -2.45
N PHE A 315 15.65 -11.34 -2.90
CA PHE A 315 15.69 -12.50 -2.00
C PHE A 315 17.01 -12.55 -1.24
N LYS A 316 16.94 -12.86 0.05
CA LYS A 316 17.94 -13.71 0.70
C LYS A 316 17.42 -15.15 0.58
N ASP A 317 18.17 -16.00 -0.10
CA ASP A 317 17.68 -17.29 -0.60
C ASP A 317 17.62 -18.40 0.45
N ASP A 318 16.52 -19.15 0.46
CA ASP A 318 16.55 -20.61 0.54
C ASP A 318 15.77 -21.16 -0.67
N PRO A 319 16.40 -21.92 -1.58
CA PRO A 319 15.71 -22.53 -2.71
C PRO A 319 14.68 -23.62 -2.35
N PHE A 320 14.87 -24.34 -1.23
CA PHE A 320 14.21 -25.63 -1.00
C PHE A 320 12.78 -25.53 -0.44
N ARG A 321 12.45 -24.48 0.32
CA ARG A 321 11.11 -24.32 0.93
C ARG A 321 9.94 -24.22 -0.06
N TYR A 322 10.16 -23.78 -1.30
CA TYR A 322 9.08 -23.32 -2.20
C TYR A 322 8.54 -24.37 -3.18
N GLN A 323 8.88 -25.65 -2.95
CA GLN A 323 8.76 -26.70 -3.95
C GLN A 323 7.39 -27.42 -3.94
N ARG A 324 6.58 -27.27 -2.88
CA ARG A 324 5.36 -28.07 -2.64
C ARG A 324 4.14 -27.77 -3.52
N CYS A 325 3.86 -26.51 -3.90
CA CYS A 325 2.75 -26.26 -4.82
C CYS A 325 3.10 -26.72 -6.24
N ALA A 326 2.27 -27.58 -6.81
CA ALA A 326 2.37 -28.09 -8.18
C ALA A 326 0.95 -28.25 -8.79
N ALA A 327 0.38 -27.15 -9.30
CA ALA A 327 -0.92 -27.12 -9.96
C ALA A 327 -0.82 -26.36 -11.28
N GLU A 328 -1.41 -26.86 -12.36
CA GLU A 328 -1.28 -26.29 -13.71
C GLU A 328 -1.96 -24.91 -13.85
N ARG A 329 -2.89 -24.63 -12.94
CA ARG A 329 -3.59 -23.35 -12.77
C ARG A 329 -3.37 -22.84 -11.35
N LEU A 330 -3.09 -21.56 -11.19
CA LEU A 330 -2.94 -20.93 -9.88
C LEU A 330 -4.03 -19.87 -9.66
N VAL A 331 -4.91 -20.13 -8.69
CA VAL A 331 -5.91 -19.15 -8.22
C VAL A 331 -5.36 -18.48 -6.96
N CYS A 332 -5.30 -17.15 -6.98
CA CYS A 332 -4.67 -16.34 -5.94
C CYS A 332 -5.61 -15.27 -5.40
N LEU A 333 -5.89 -15.30 -4.09
CA LEU A 333 -6.69 -14.28 -3.41
C LEU A 333 -5.79 -13.27 -2.68
N VAL A 334 -6.02 -11.99 -2.91
CA VAL A 334 -5.23 -10.88 -2.36
C VAL A 334 -6.02 -10.13 -1.29
N LEU A 335 -5.47 -10.12 -0.07
CA LEU A 335 -6.10 -9.51 1.11
C LEU A 335 -5.23 -8.37 1.67
N TYR A 336 -5.88 -7.35 2.25
CA TYR A 336 -5.29 -6.18 2.92
C TYR A 336 -6.00 -5.92 4.25
#